data_AF-A0A2M7WPD8-F1
#
_entry.id   AF-A0A2M7WPD8-F1
#
_cell.length_a   1.000
_cell.length_b   1.000
_cell.length_c   1.000
_cell.angle_alpha   90.00
_cell.angle_beta   90.00
_cell.angle_gamma   90.00
#
_symmetry.space_group_name_H-M   'P 1'
#
loop_
_entity.id
_entity.type
_entity.pdbx_description
1 polymer ?
#
loop_
_entity_poly.entity_id
_entity_poly.type
_entity_poly.pdbx_seq_one_letter_code
_entity_poly.pdbx_strand_id
1 'polypeptide(L)'
;MQMLFFPLCLTLLLSSHAWAGDGYGKTVTVDLLAKTSSSWDGGVLPCYSTGSPEITILRIIIPPKVRLPMHKHPVINAGVLLKGECQSASNFDPL
;
A
#
# COMPACT_ATOMS: atom_id res chain seq x y z
N MET A 1 -27.53 -48.06 3.17
CA MET A 1 -26.36 -47.56 2.39
C MET A 1 -26.36 -46.03 2.35
N GLN A 2 -26.44 -45.36 3.52
CA GLN A 2 -26.65 -43.90 3.61
C GLN A 2 -25.74 -43.26 4.68
N MET A 3 -24.60 -43.90 4.98
CA MET A 3 -23.71 -43.51 6.09
C MET A 3 -22.28 -43.26 5.60
N LEU A 4 -22.09 -42.92 4.32
CA LEU A 4 -20.77 -42.63 3.75
C LEU A 4 -20.69 -41.26 3.05
N PHE A 5 -21.82 -40.58 2.82
CA PHE A 5 -21.83 -39.26 2.19
C PHE A 5 -21.45 -38.13 3.14
N PHE A 6 -21.71 -38.28 4.44
CA PHE A 6 -21.46 -37.26 5.45
C PHE A 6 -19.96 -36.94 5.68
N PRO A 7 -19.06 -37.94 5.85
CA PRO A 7 -17.63 -37.64 6.02
C PRO A 7 -16.97 -37.15 4.71
N LEU A 8 -17.50 -37.54 3.54
CA LEU A 8 -17.01 -37.05 2.24
C LEU A 8 -17.31 -35.55 2.07
N CYS A 9 -18.51 -35.10 2.46
CA CYS A 9 -18.86 -33.68 2.38
C CYS A 9 -18.03 -32.84 3.38
N LEU A 10 -17.79 -33.39 4.59
CA LEU A 10 -16.98 -32.71 5.61
C LEU A 10 -15.51 -32.56 5.18
N THR A 11 -14.92 -33.58 4.52
CA THR A 11 -13.55 -33.50 3.99
C THR A 11 -13.39 -32.52 2.81
N LEU A 12 -14.42 -32.37 1.97
CA LEU A 12 -14.48 -31.34 0.93
C LEU A 12 -14.58 -29.91 1.49
N LEU A 13 -15.28 -29.72 2.62
CA LEU A 13 -15.40 -28.41 3.27
C LEU A 13 -14.08 -27.94 3.92
N LEU A 14 -13.29 -28.85 4.50
CA LEU A 14 -12.00 -28.51 5.12
C LEU A 14 -10.86 -28.22 4.11
N SER A 15 -10.98 -28.68 2.86
CA SER A 15 -9.97 -28.46 1.81
C SER A 15 -10.05 -27.07 1.16
N SER A 16 -11.00 -26.23 1.58
CA SER A 16 -11.18 -24.86 1.08
C SER A 16 -10.35 -23.81 1.83
N HIS A 17 -9.18 -24.18 2.36
CA HIS A 17 -8.17 -23.20 2.75
C HIS A 17 -7.30 -22.87 1.53
N ALA A 18 -7.92 -22.28 0.51
CA ALA A 18 -7.16 -21.65 -0.56
C ALA A 18 -6.41 -20.47 0.06
N TRP A 19 -5.11 -20.65 0.30
CA TRP A 19 -4.23 -19.56 0.67
C TRP A 19 -4.20 -18.62 -0.54
N ALA A 20 -4.92 -17.50 -0.45
CA ALA A 20 -4.66 -16.35 -1.30
C ALA A 20 -3.31 -15.77 -0.86
N GLY A 21 -2.23 -16.43 -1.29
CA GLY A 21 -0.89 -15.91 -1.16
C GLY A 21 -0.75 -14.77 -2.14
N ASP A 22 -0.85 -13.54 -1.66
CA ASP A 22 -0.60 -12.34 -2.43
C ASP A 22 0.86 -12.38 -2.95
N GLY A 23 1.05 -12.87 -4.18
CA GLY A 23 2.22 -12.67 -5.01
C GLY A 23 3.58 -12.96 -4.35
N TYR A 24 3.91 -14.23 -4.16
CA TYR A 24 5.30 -14.64 -3.94
C TYR A 24 6.14 -14.27 -5.17
N GLY A 25 7.05 -13.29 -5.04
CA GLY A 25 8.17 -13.13 -5.98
C GLY A 25 8.61 -11.71 -6.34
N LYS A 26 7.94 -10.64 -5.88
CA LYS A 26 8.43 -9.27 -6.06
C LYS A 26 8.03 -8.38 -4.88
N THR A 27 8.99 -7.94 -4.09
CA THR A 27 8.75 -7.06 -2.93
C THR A 27 8.69 -5.60 -3.38
N VAL A 28 7.73 -4.84 -2.83
CA VAL A 28 7.72 -3.38 -2.97
C VAL A 28 8.92 -2.82 -2.22
N THR A 29 9.77 -2.06 -2.91
CA THR A 29 10.90 -1.40 -2.25
C THR A 29 10.59 0.07 -2.00
N VAL A 30 11.07 0.58 -0.86
CA VAL A 30 10.89 1.97 -0.45
C VAL A 30 12.25 2.50 -0.01
N ASP A 31 12.77 3.46 -0.76
CA ASP A 31 14.01 4.16 -0.42
C ASP A 31 13.67 5.56 0.10
N LEU A 32 14.23 5.92 1.26
CA LEU A 32 14.20 7.28 1.76
C LEU A 32 15.24 8.12 1.00
N LEU A 33 14.77 9.12 0.23
CA LEU A 33 15.66 10.02 -0.51
C LEU A 33 16.00 11.27 0.30
N ALA A 34 15.03 11.82 1.03
CA ALA A 34 15.22 12.99 1.87
C ALA A 34 14.21 12.98 3.00
N LYS A 35 14.62 13.51 4.15
CA LYS A 35 13.77 13.83 5.30
C LYS A 35 14.28 15.13 5.89
N THR A 36 13.52 16.22 5.75
CA THR A 36 14.03 17.56 6.06
C THR A 36 12.94 18.56 6.38
N SER A 37 13.29 19.53 7.23
CA SER A 37 12.51 20.75 7.48
C SER A 37 13.03 21.97 6.72
N SER A 38 13.94 21.75 5.76
CA SER A 38 14.49 22.79 4.89
C SER A 38 13.92 22.69 3.47
N SER A 39 13.68 23.84 2.88
CA SER A 39 13.38 24.04 1.46
C SER A 39 14.60 23.75 0.57
N TRP A 40 14.37 23.64 -0.73
CA TRP A 40 15.38 23.33 -1.75
C TRP A 40 16.50 24.38 -1.83
N ASP A 41 16.22 25.61 -1.40
CA ASP A 41 17.14 26.75 -1.34
C ASP A 41 17.83 26.91 0.03
N GLY A 42 17.63 25.95 0.94
CA GLY A 42 18.20 25.97 2.29
C GLY A 42 17.41 26.76 3.32
N GLY A 43 16.33 27.46 2.91
CA GLY A 43 15.40 28.10 3.84
C GLY A 43 14.65 27.09 4.71
N VAL A 44 14.02 27.54 5.80
CA VAL A 44 13.11 26.69 6.58
C VAL A 44 11.78 26.53 5.82
N LEU A 45 11.17 25.36 5.90
CA LEU A 45 9.86 25.14 5.28
C LEU A 45 8.79 26.08 5.88
N PRO A 46 7.86 26.59 5.05
CA PRO A 46 6.77 27.45 5.53
C PRO A 46 5.85 26.66 6.47
N CYS A 47 5.30 27.34 7.47
CA CYS A 47 4.41 26.73 8.46
C CYS A 47 3.25 26.00 7.78
N TYR A 48 2.98 24.76 8.20
CA TYR A 48 1.86 23.96 7.71
C TYR A 48 1.00 23.52 8.91
N SER A 49 -0.20 24.08 9.00
CA SER A 49 -1.09 23.91 10.17
C SER A 49 -0.37 24.32 11.48
N THR A 50 -0.43 23.49 12.51
CA THR A 50 0.28 23.68 13.77
C THR A 50 1.56 22.84 13.81
N GLY A 51 2.71 23.47 14.09
CA GLY A 51 4.00 22.81 14.28
C GLY A 51 5.05 23.11 13.20
N SER A 52 6.22 22.50 13.35
CA SER A 52 7.31 22.59 12.36
C SER A 52 7.11 21.54 11.28
N PRO A 53 6.97 21.92 9.99
CA PRO A 53 6.77 20.95 8.93
C PRO A 53 8.04 20.15 8.63
N GLU A 54 7.82 18.92 8.18
CA GLU A 54 8.88 18.03 7.69
C GLU A 54 8.38 17.38 6.40
N ILE A 55 9.21 17.43 5.36
CA ILE A 55 8.94 16.74 4.10
C ILE A 55 9.78 15.46 4.07
N THR A 56 9.14 14.36 3.68
CA THR A 56 9.79 13.09 3.40
C THR A 56 9.63 12.77 1.92
N ILE A 57 10.74 12.57 1.21
CA ILE A 57 10.76 12.15 -0.19
C ILE A 57 11.12 10.68 -0.25
N LEU A 58 10.24 9.88 -0.86
CA LEU A 58 10.42 8.44 -1.02
C LEU A 58 10.54 8.08 -2.50
N ARG A 59 11.40 7.12 -2.81
CA ARG A 59 11.37 6.39 -4.08
C ARG A 59 10.77 5.02 -3.83
N ILE A 60 9.65 4.74 -4.48
CA ILE A 60 8.91 3.50 -4.30
C ILE A 60 8.96 2.73 -5.63
N ILE A 61 9.37 1.45 -5.57
CA ILE A 61 9.30 0.54 -6.72
C ILE A 61 8.20 -0.47 -6.43
N ILE A 62 7.11 -0.37 -7.18
CA ILE A 62 5.99 -1.30 -7.14
C ILE A 62 6.14 -2.27 -8.30
N PRO A 63 6.26 -3.58 -8.05
CA PRO A 63 6.33 -4.56 -9.12
C PRO A 63 5.02 -4.62 -9.93
N PRO A 64 5.07 -5.02 -11.21
CA PRO A 64 3.87 -5.15 -12.01
C PRO A 64 2.84 -6.07 -11.37
N LYS A 65 1.56 -5.70 -11.46
CA LYS A 65 0.41 -6.46 -10.95
C LYS A 65 0.34 -6.59 -9.42
N VAL A 66 1.16 -5.86 -8.67
CA VAL A 66 1.04 -5.76 -7.20
C VAL A 66 0.00 -4.71 -6.83
N ARG A 67 -0.92 -5.09 -5.93
CA ARG A 67 -1.87 -4.18 -5.30
C ARG A 67 -1.37 -3.85 -3.90
N LEU A 68 -1.23 -2.56 -3.59
CA LEU A 68 -0.93 -2.14 -2.23
C LEU A 68 -2.17 -2.28 -1.33
N PRO A 69 -2.01 -2.57 -0.02
CA PRO A 69 -3.11 -2.52 0.93
C PRO A 69 -3.81 -1.16 0.91
N MET A 70 -5.13 -1.18 1.16
CA MET A 70 -5.91 0.06 1.33
C MET A 70 -5.37 0.84 2.53
N HIS A 71 -5.15 2.14 2.35
CA HIS A 71 -4.62 3.02 3.39
C HIS A 71 -5.19 4.43 3.27
N LYS A 72 -5.07 5.23 4.33
CA LYS A 72 -5.52 6.63 4.38
C LYS A 72 -4.32 7.59 4.30
N HIS A 73 -4.53 8.74 3.69
CA HIS A 73 -3.57 9.85 3.68
C HIS A 73 -4.04 10.93 4.67
N PRO A 74 -3.56 10.91 5.92
CA PRO A 74 -3.98 11.90 6.92
C PRO A 74 -3.41 13.30 6.64
N VAL A 75 -2.41 13.39 5.77
CA VAL A 75 -1.76 14.61 5.31
C VAL A 75 -1.57 14.54 3.79
N ILE A 76 -1.34 15.70 3.17
CA ILE A 76 -1.18 15.81 1.71
C ILE A 76 0.08 15.06 1.28
N ASN A 77 -0.07 14.20 0.27
CA ASN A 77 1.02 13.54 -0.42
C ASN A 77 0.95 13.86 -1.92
N ALA A 78 2.10 13.86 -2.58
CA ALA A 78 2.20 13.96 -4.04
C ALA A 78 3.16 12.88 -4.56
N GLY A 79 2.86 12.34 -5.74
CA GLY A 79 3.68 11.32 -6.38
C GLY A 79 3.98 11.69 -7.83
N VAL A 80 5.20 11.41 -8.28
CA VAL A 80 5.61 11.55 -9.68
C VAL A 80 5.92 10.16 -10.23
N LEU A 81 5.23 9.74 -11.28
CA LEU A 81 5.45 8.44 -11.91
C LEU A 81 6.66 8.53 -12.86
N LEU A 82 7.76 7.87 -12.50
CA LEU A 82 8.98 7.87 -13.30
C LEU A 82 9.00 6.80 -14.39
N LYS A 83 8.30 5.67 -14.19
CA LYS A 83 8.25 4.54 -15.13
C LYS A 83 7.02 3.66 -14.91
N GLY A 84 6.43 3.18 -16.02
CA GLY A 84 5.31 2.25 -16.00
C GLY A 84 3.97 2.95 -15.89
N GLU A 85 2.99 2.26 -15.29
CA GLU A 85 1.63 2.75 -15.07
C GLU A 85 1.22 2.43 -13.64
N CYS A 86 0.46 3.33 -13.02
CA CYS A 86 -0.08 3.14 -11.68
C CYS A 86 -1.52 3.62 -11.65
N GLN A 87 -2.42 2.79 -11.12
CA GLN A 87 -3.81 3.15 -10.88
C GLN A 87 -4.00 3.39 -9.39
N SER A 88 -4.42 4.60 -9.04
CA SER A 88 -4.78 4.94 -7.67
C SER A 88 -6.27 4.71 -7.47
N ALA A 89 -6.62 3.97 -6.41
CA ALA A 89 -8.00 3.84 -5.95
C ALA A 89 -8.12 4.55 -4.60
N SER A 90 -9.04 5.51 -4.50
CA SER A 90 -9.31 6.25 -3.27
C SER A 90 -10.76 6.05 -2.85
N ASN A 91 -10.97 5.68 -1.59
CA ASN A 91 -12.28 5.77 -0.96
C ASN A 91 -12.37 7.14 -0.29
N PHE A 92 -13.10 8.07 -0.89
CA PHE A 92 -13.44 9.33 -0.24
C PHE A 92 -14.56 9.06 0.76
N ASP A 93 -14.24 9.03 2.05
CA ASP A 93 -15.25 9.20 3.10
C ASP A 93 -15.72 10.68 3.01
N PRO A 94 -16.99 10.97 2.67
CA PRO A 94 -17.50 12.33 2.78
C PRO A 94 -17.44 12.74 4.25
N LEU A 95 -16.80 13.88 4.52
CA LEU A 95 -16.77 14.50 5.84
C LEU A 95 -18.19 14.87 6.30
#